data_AF-A0A918JHR9-F1
#
_entry.id   AF-A0A918JHR9-F1
#
_cell.length_a   1.000
_cell.length_b   1.000
_cell.length_c   1.000
_cell.angle_alpha   90.00
_cell.angle_beta   90.00
_cell.angle_gamma   90.00
#
_symmetry.space_group_name_H-M   'P 1'
#
loop_
_entity.id
_entity.type
_entity.pdbx_description
1 polymer ?
#
loop_
_entity_poly.entity_id
_entity_poly.type
_entity_poly.pdbx_seq_one_letter_code
_entity_poly.pdbx_strand_id
1 'polypeptide(L)'
;MKLIKTVKPFIALLFGAITLSGCSPEPYPTEVRTDLISLCMEGILSGQTNVLTDSDKALDASDSLRLCEFRYGEFIKKVPLADYLAQQTHLYESFQRAYRQKYVLEDVYNSLSPKDKEIFATTSKIMLGLDAGEAEQ
;
A
#
# COMPACT_ATOMS: atom_id res chain seq x y z
N MET A 1 47.36 -38.67 6.84
CA MET A 1 45.90 -38.62 6.60
C MET A 1 45.20 -38.08 7.85
N LYS A 2 44.68 -36.84 7.85
CA LYS A 2 43.63 -36.30 8.74
C LYS A 2 43.51 -34.78 8.54
N LEU A 3 42.88 -34.34 7.45
CA LEU A 3 42.60 -32.92 7.22
C LEU A 3 41.26 -32.65 6.53
N ILE A 4 40.38 -33.67 6.42
CA ILE A 4 39.20 -33.60 5.54
C ILE A 4 37.88 -33.47 6.34
N LYS A 5 37.91 -33.47 7.68
CA LYS A 5 36.67 -33.49 8.48
C LYS A 5 36.15 -32.13 8.96
N THR A 6 36.90 -31.05 8.81
CA THR A 6 36.56 -29.74 9.45
C THR A 6 35.90 -28.72 8.50
N VAL A 7 35.85 -29.00 7.19
CA VAL A 7 35.32 -28.04 6.19
C VAL A 7 33.82 -28.19 5.95
N LYS A 8 33.26 -29.38 6.24
CA LYS A 8 31.84 -29.70 6.02
C LYS A 8 30.83 -28.93 6.89
N PRO A 9 31.09 -28.58 8.18
CA PRO A 9 30.10 -27.87 8.99
C PRO A 9 30.04 -26.37 8.67
N PHE A 10 31.11 -25.77 8.12
CA PHE A 10 31.15 -24.35 7.79
C PHE A 10 30.29 -23.98 6.58
N ILE A 11 30.25 -24.85 5.56
CA ILE A 11 29.43 -24.64 4.37
C ILE A 11 27.94 -24.73 4.73
N ALA A 12 27.55 -25.68 5.58
CA ALA A 12 26.17 -25.81 6.05
C ALA A 12 25.70 -24.59 6.87
N LEU A 13 26.61 -23.98 7.66
CA LEU A 13 26.30 -22.80 8.46
C LEU A 13 26.14 -21.53 7.59
N LEU A 14 26.94 -21.41 6.53
CA LEU A 14 26.85 -20.30 5.55
C LEU A 14 25.58 -20.37 4.70
N PHE A 15 25.12 -21.55 4.30
CA PHE A 15 23.86 -21.70 3.57
C PHE A 15 22.63 -21.45 4.45
N GLY A 16 22.67 -21.81 5.75
CA GLY A 16 21.58 -21.52 6.69
C GLY A 16 21.40 -20.04 6.99
N ALA A 17 22.48 -19.25 7.01
CA ALA A 17 22.40 -17.81 7.27
C ALA A 17 21.79 -17.01 6.10
N ILE A 18 21.99 -17.46 4.85
CA ILE A 18 21.47 -16.77 3.65
C ILE A 18 19.95 -16.98 3.49
N THR A 19 19.38 -18.05 4.06
CA THR A 19 17.93 -18.31 3.99
C THR A 19 17.12 -17.53 5.02
N LEU A 20 17.74 -16.97 6.09
CA LEU A 20 17.02 -16.24 7.13
C LEU A 20 16.90 -14.72 6.87
N SER A 21 17.66 -14.16 5.95
CA SER A 21 17.55 -12.73 5.57
C SER A 21 16.40 -12.44 4.60
N GLY A 22 15.65 -13.45 4.16
CA GLY A 22 14.57 -13.31 3.17
C GLY A 22 13.14 -13.26 3.72
N CYS A 23 12.94 -13.11 5.03
CA CYS A 23 11.59 -13.21 5.64
C CYS A 23 11.15 -11.96 6.44
N SER A 24 11.82 -10.81 6.27
CA SER A 24 11.23 -9.55 6.73
C SER A 24 10.59 -8.85 5.53
N PRO A 25 9.30 -8.46 5.60
CA PRO A 25 8.72 -7.57 4.61
C PRO A 25 9.54 -6.28 4.56
N GLU A 26 9.82 -5.81 3.35
CA GLU A 26 10.56 -4.57 3.13
C GLU A 26 9.79 -3.39 3.74
N PRO A 27 10.42 -2.56 4.58
CA PRO A 27 9.74 -1.44 5.19
C PRO A 27 9.40 -0.39 4.13
N TYR A 28 8.23 0.23 4.28
CA TYR A 28 7.84 1.37 3.46
C TYR A 28 8.83 2.54 3.66
N PRO A 29 9.36 3.12 2.58
CA PRO A 29 10.23 4.28 2.67
C PRO A 29 9.46 5.52 3.13
N THR A 30 10.19 6.49 3.70
CA THR A 30 9.60 7.69 4.33
C THR A 30 8.76 8.51 3.35
N GLU A 31 9.18 8.57 2.10
CA GLU A 31 8.50 9.29 1.02
C GLU A 31 7.12 8.69 0.77
N VAL A 32 7.04 7.36 0.63
CA VAL A 32 5.75 6.67 0.41
C VAL A 32 4.85 6.77 1.63
N ARG A 33 5.41 6.70 2.84
CA ARG A 33 4.64 6.97 4.07
C ARG A 33 4.01 8.37 4.02
N THR A 34 4.80 9.37 3.65
CA THR A 34 4.36 10.76 3.59
C THR A 34 3.24 10.92 2.55
N ASP A 35 3.39 10.32 1.37
CA ASP A 35 2.38 10.36 0.32
C ASP A 35 1.06 9.72 0.76
N LEU A 36 1.12 8.56 1.42
CA LEU A 36 -0.06 7.86 1.93
C LEU A 36 -0.78 8.65 3.04
N ILE A 37 -0.02 9.28 3.94
CA ILE A 37 -0.58 10.14 4.99
C ILE A 37 -1.23 11.38 4.35
N SER A 38 -0.56 12.02 3.38
CA SER A 38 -1.10 13.17 2.65
C SER A 38 -2.39 12.80 1.91
N LEU A 39 -2.43 11.66 1.23
CA LEU A 39 -3.63 11.15 0.57
C LEU A 39 -4.82 11.03 1.54
N CYS A 40 -4.58 10.49 2.74
CA CYS A 40 -5.60 10.38 3.77
C CYS A 40 -6.05 11.76 4.29
N MET A 41 -5.10 12.66 4.57
CA MET A 41 -5.38 14.02 5.04
C MET A 41 -6.20 14.81 4.01
N GLU A 42 -5.83 14.74 2.73
CA GLU A 42 -6.56 15.34 1.63
C GLU A 42 -7.98 14.76 1.50
N GLY A 43 -8.13 13.44 1.66
CA GLY A 43 -9.43 12.78 1.68
C GLY A 43 -10.35 13.30 2.79
N ILE A 44 -9.81 13.56 3.98
CA ILE A 44 -10.58 14.15 5.10
C ILE A 44 -10.91 15.62 4.83
N LEU A 45 -9.92 16.43 4.43
CA LEU A 45 -10.09 17.87 4.24
C LEU A 45 -11.00 18.22 3.05
N SER A 46 -10.98 17.40 2.00
CA SER A 46 -11.86 17.57 0.83
C SER A 46 -13.30 17.10 1.07
N GLY A 47 -13.57 16.45 2.21
CA GLY A 47 -14.87 15.84 2.50
C GLY A 47 -15.14 14.55 1.72
N GLN A 48 -14.14 14.01 1.02
CA GLN A 48 -14.26 12.71 0.34
C GLN A 48 -14.43 11.58 1.35
N THR A 49 -13.73 11.67 2.49
CA THR A 49 -13.87 10.74 3.62
C THR A 49 -14.87 11.30 4.63
N ASN A 50 -16.02 10.66 4.80
CA ASN A 50 -16.91 10.96 5.92
C ASN A 50 -16.33 10.40 7.21
N VAL A 51 -15.62 11.23 7.98
CA VAL A 51 -15.24 10.90 9.34
C VAL A 51 -16.29 11.43 10.30
N LEU A 52 -17.22 10.56 10.70
CA LEU A 52 -18.22 10.87 11.71
C LEU A 52 -17.53 10.94 13.08
N THR A 53 -17.55 12.12 13.69
CA THR A 53 -17.23 12.27 15.11
C THR A 53 -18.52 12.26 15.92
N ASP A 54 -18.47 11.89 17.19
CA ASP A 54 -19.64 11.87 18.11
C ASP A 54 -20.36 13.24 18.24
N SER A 55 -19.83 14.30 17.63
CA SER A 55 -20.32 15.67 17.75
C SER A 55 -20.64 16.36 16.42
N ASP A 56 -20.71 15.61 15.29
CA ASP A 56 -20.89 16.15 13.93
C ASP A 56 -19.87 17.24 13.54
N LYS A 57 -18.75 17.32 14.26
CA LYS A 57 -17.66 18.26 13.99
C LYS A 57 -16.63 17.62 13.08
N ALA A 58 -16.13 18.40 12.13
CA ALA A 58 -14.93 18.06 11.40
C ALA A 58 -13.78 17.81 12.37
N LEU A 59 -12.98 16.77 12.11
CA LEU A 59 -11.74 16.54 12.84
C LEU A 59 -10.81 17.74 12.65
N ASP A 60 -10.09 18.11 13.72
CA ASP A 60 -8.99 19.07 13.58
C ASP A 60 -7.78 18.42 12.88
N ALA A 61 -6.78 19.22 12.54
CA ALA A 61 -5.61 18.75 11.82
C ALA A 61 -4.78 17.71 12.61
N SER A 62 -4.75 17.81 13.94
CA SER A 62 -4.00 16.90 14.80
C SER A 62 -4.67 15.54 14.87
N ASP A 63 -6.00 15.53 15.09
CA ASP A 63 -6.77 14.29 15.15
C ASP A 63 -6.85 13.61 13.76
N SER A 64 -6.92 14.40 12.70
CA SER A 64 -6.85 13.90 11.31
C SER A 64 -5.50 13.21 11.06
N LEU A 65 -4.39 13.82 11.45
CA LEU A 65 -3.06 13.22 11.31
C LEU A 65 -2.97 11.91 12.07
N ARG A 66 -3.43 11.88 13.33
CA ARG A 66 -3.42 10.68 14.16
C ARG A 66 -4.25 9.54 13.54
N LEU A 67 -5.41 9.86 12.97
CA LEU A 67 -6.22 8.89 12.23
C LEU A 67 -5.49 8.37 11.00
N CYS A 68 -4.83 9.24 10.24
CA CYS A 68 -4.08 8.83 9.04
C CYS A 68 -2.85 7.98 9.37
N GLU A 69 -2.15 8.26 10.47
CA GLU A 69 -1.06 7.40 10.97
C GLU A 69 -1.57 6.01 11.39
N PHE A 70 -2.73 5.96 12.06
CA PHE A 70 -3.38 4.70 12.41
C PHE A 70 -3.75 3.90 11.15
N ARG A 71 -4.40 4.53 10.17
CA ARG A 71 -4.79 3.92 8.89
C ARG A 71 -3.57 3.40 8.12
N TYR A 72 -2.50 4.18 8.08
CA TYR A 72 -1.21 3.75 7.51
C TYR A 72 -0.69 2.49 8.21
N GLY A 73 -0.71 2.46 9.54
CA GLY A 73 -0.29 1.30 10.33
C GLY A 73 -1.09 0.03 10.04
N GLU A 74 -2.38 0.16 9.72
CA GLU A 74 -3.22 -0.97 9.27
C GLU A 74 -2.98 -1.36 7.81
N PHE A 75 -2.70 -0.37 6.95
CA PHE A 75 -2.45 -0.58 5.53
C PHE A 75 -1.19 -1.43 5.29
N ILE A 76 -0.06 -1.07 5.93
CA ILE A 76 1.22 -1.75 5.74
C ILE A 76 1.23 -3.21 6.24
N LYS A 77 0.24 -3.59 7.06
CA LYS A 77 0.05 -4.99 7.49
C LYS A 77 -0.60 -5.84 6.42
N LYS A 78 -1.33 -5.23 5.49
CA LYS A 78 -2.13 -5.92 4.47
C LYS A 78 -1.54 -5.83 3.08
N VAL A 79 -0.88 -4.73 2.75
CA VAL A 79 -0.30 -4.49 1.43
C VAL A 79 1.22 -4.47 1.52
N PRO A 80 1.91 -5.45 0.90
CA PRO A 80 3.37 -5.41 0.78
C PRO A 80 3.82 -4.21 -0.07
N LEU A 81 4.98 -3.62 0.26
CA LEU A 81 5.52 -2.47 -0.47
C LEU A 81 5.65 -2.74 -1.98
N ALA A 82 6.19 -3.90 -2.36
CA ALA A 82 6.38 -4.27 -3.76
C ALA A 82 5.05 -4.27 -4.55
N ASP A 83 3.97 -4.71 -3.91
CA ASP A 83 2.65 -4.76 -4.52
C ASP A 83 2.07 -3.35 -4.71
N TYR A 84 2.22 -2.50 -3.69
CA TYR A 84 1.81 -1.09 -3.80
C TYR A 84 2.58 -0.33 -4.90
N LEU A 85 3.91 -0.51 -4.98
CA LEU A 85 4.72 0.16 -5.99
C LEU A 85 4.41 -0.35 -7.42
N ALA A 86 4.16 -1.65 -7.57
CA ALA A 86 3.73 -2.22 -8.84
C ALA A 86 2.39 -1.63 -9.29
N GLN A 87 1.42 -1.55 -8.39
CA GLN A 87 0.12 -0.95 -8.65
C GLN A 87 0.24 0.52 -9.09
N GLN A 88 1.03 1.33 -8.38
CA GLN A 88 1.25 2.75 -8.75
C GLN A 88 1.89 2.88 -10.13
N THR A 89 2.85 2.01 -10.44
CA THR A 89 3.50 1.96 -11.77
C THR A 89 2.49 1.64 -12.86
N HIS A 90 1.66 0.59 -12.66
CA HIS A 90 0.64 0.20 -13.62
C HIS A 90 -0.42 1.28 -13.82
N LEU A 91 -0.82 1.95 -12.75
CA LEU A 91 -1.76 3.08 -12.81
C LEU A 91 -1.18 4.21 -13.65
N TYR A 92 0.06 4.62 -13.40
CA TYR A 92 0.76 5.66 -14.16
C TYR A 92 0.89 5.28 -15.65
N GLU A 93 1.32 4.06 -15.95
CA GLU A 93 1.42 3.58 -17.34
C GLU A 93 0.05 3.59 -18.04
N SER A 94 -1.00 3.17 -17.34
CA SER A 94 -2.36 3.13 -17.86
C SER A 94 -2.87 4.54 -18.15
N PHE A 95 -2.63 5.50 -17.25
CA PHE A 95 -2.91 6.92 -17.50
C PHE A 95 -2.13 7.47 -18.69
N GLN A 96 -0.84 7.15 -18.80
CA GLN A 96 -0.02 7.62 -19.92
C GLN A 96 -0.54 7.08 -21.27
N ARG A 97 -1.02 5.83 -21.32
CA ARG A 97 -1.63 5.24 -22.52
C ARG A 97 -2.99 5.89 -22.80
N ALA A 98 -3.84 6.02 -21.79
CA ALA A 98 -5.17 6.61 -21.91
C ALA A 98 -5.14 8.07 -22.36
N TYR A 99 -4.24 8.88 -21.79
CA TYR A 99 -4.06 10.28 -22.16
C TYR A 99 -3.69 10.44 -23.64
N ARG A 100 -2.79 9.58 -24.15
CA ARG A 100 -2.41 9.57 -25.58
C ARG A 100 -3.57 9.19 -26.50
N GLN A 101 -4.53 8.42 -25.99
CA GLN A 101 -5.66 7.89 -26.75
C GLN A 101 -6.99 8.60 -26.45
N LYS A 102 -6.97 9.66 -25.62
CA LYS A 102 -8.15 10.42 -25.15
C LYS A 102 -9.21 9.58 -24.44
N TYR A 103 -8.81 8.52 -23.75
CA TYR A 103 -9.73 7.67 -22.98
C TYR A 103 -10.15 8.33 -21.66
N VAL A 104 -11.31 7.89 -21.13
CA VAL A 104 -11.92 8.41 -19.89
C VAL A 104 -11.29 7.70 -18.69
N LEU A 105 -11.35 8.30 -17.50
CA LEU A 105 -10.80 7.75 -16.26
C LEU A 105 -11.29 6.31 -15.94
N GLU A 106 -12.53 6.01 -16.33
CA GLU A 106 -13.14 4.68 -16.18
C GLU A 106 -12.40 3.60 -16.98
N ASP A 107 -11.92 3.94 -18.18
CA ASP A 107 -11.15 3.02 -19.03
C ASP A 107 -9.80 2.69 -18.40
N VAL A 108 -9.18 3.66 -17.71
CA VAL A 108 -7.93 3.45 -16.96
C VAL A 108 -8.15 2.44 -15.85
N TYR A 109 -9.18 2.63 -15.02
CA TYR A 109 -9.50 1.69 -13.94
C TYR A 109 -9.83 0.30 -14.48
N ASN A 110 -10.64 0.21 -15.54
CA ASN A 110 -11.03 -1.06 -16.13
C ASN A 110 -9.85 -1.85 -16.71
N SER A 111 -8.82 -1.15 -17.20
CA SER A 111 -7.59 -1.75 -17.73
C SER A 111 -6.62 -2.31 -16.68
N LEU A 112 -6.82 -1.99 -15.40
CA LEU A 112 -5.99 -2.50 -14.31
C LEU A 112 -6.16 -4.02 -14.13
N SER A 113 -5.10 -4.69 -13.69
CA SER A 113 -5.16 -6.11 -13.36
C SER A 113 -6.08 -6.35 -12.15
N PRO A 114 -6.62 -7.57 -11.96
CA PRO A 114 -7.42 -7.89 -10.77
C PRO A 114 -6.70 -7.58 -9.46
N LYS A 115 -5.39 -7.86 -9.40
CA LYS A 115 -4.56 -7.57 -8.23
C LYS A 115 -4.44 -6.06 -7.97
N ASP A 116 -4.23 -5.26 -9.00
CA ASP A 116 -4.13 -3.80 -8.85
C ASP A 116 -5.46 -3.18 -8.40
N LYS A 117 -6.59 -3.73 -8.87
CA LYS A 117 -7.93 -3.33 -8.42
C LYS A 117 -8.16 -3.68 -6.95
N GLU A 118 -7.69 -4.84 -6.50
CA GLU A 118 -7.76 -5.25 -5.09
C GLU A 118 -6.92 -4.33 -4.19
N ILE A 119 -5.70 -3.99 -4.62
CA ILE A 119 -4.83 -3.06 -3.88
C ILE A 119 -5.46 -1.67 -3.87
N PHE A 120 -6.05 -1.23 -4.98
CA PHE A 120 -6.79 0.04 -5.06
C PHE A 120 -7.95 0.05 -4.07
N ALA A 121 -8.80 -0.99 -4.07
CA ALA A 121 -9.92 -1.12 -3.16
C ALA A 121 -9.46 -1.13 -1.69
N THR A 122 -8.37 -1.84 -1.39
CA THR A 122 -7.77 -1.87 -0.04
C THR A 122 -7.25 -0.50 0.38
N THR A 123 -6.63 0.23 -0.54
CA THR A 123 -6.14 1.60 -0.32
C THR A 123 -7.31 2.54 -0.05
N SER A 124 -8.36 2.52 -0.89
CA SER A 124 -9.58 3.33 -0.70
C SER A 124 -10.28 3.01 0.63
N LYS A 125 -10.40 1.72 0.96
CA LYS A 125 -11.05 1.30 2.21
C LYS A 125 -10.27 1.73 3.45
N ILE A 126 -8.96 1.51 3.46
CA ILE A 126 -8.15 1.74 4.68
C ILE A 126 -7.73 3.21 4.77
N MET A 127 -7.10 3.74 3.73
CA MET A 127 -6.53 5.09 3.77
C MET A 127 -7.61 6.16 3.66
N LEU A 128 -8.58 5.97 2.78
CA LEU A 128 -9.66 6.93 2.55
C LEU A 128 -10.94 6.59 3.32
N GLY A 129 -11.01 5.47 4.06
CA GLY A 129 -12.23 5.11 4.79
C GLY A 129 -13.47 5.00 3.90
N LEU A 130 -13.28 4.79 2.60
CA LEU A 130 -14.37 4.65 1.64
C LEU A 130 -14.78 3.18 1.66
N ASP A 131 -15.96 2.89 2.21
CA ASP A 131 -16.56 1.61 1.93
C ASP A 131 -16.82 1.57 0.42
N ALA A 132 -16.18 0.61 -0.25
CA ALA A 132 -16.63 0.18 -1.55
C ALA A 132 -18.03 -0.33 -1.29
N GLY A 133 -19.04 0.51 -1.53
CA GLY A 133 -20.42 0.09 -1.46
C GLY A 133 -20.50 -1.22 -2.23
N GLU A 134 -20.87 -2.30 -1.55
CA GLU A 134 -21.64 -3.31 -2.25
C GLU A 134 -22.77 -2.51 -2.88
N ALA A 135 -22.77 -2.43 -4.21
CA ALA A 135 -23.95 -1.98 -4.91
C ALA A 135 -25.05 -2.93 -4.43
N GLU A 136 -25.88 -2.47 -3.51
CA GLU A 136 -27.10 -3.15 -3.13
C GLU A 136 -27.86 -3.39 -4.44
N GLN A 137 -27.85 -4.64 -4.89
CA GLN A 137 -28.69 -5.12 -5.99
C GLN A 137 -30.11 -5.28 -5.50
#